data_AF-A0A2V2Q6C5-F1
#
_entry.id   AF-A0A2V2Q6C5-F1
#
_cell.length_a   1.000
_cell.length_b   1.000
_cell.length_c   1.000
_cell.angle_alpha   90.00
_cell.angle_beta   90.00
_cell.angle_gamma   90.00
#
_symmetry.space_group_name_H-M   'P 1'
#
loop_
_entity.id
_entity.type
_entity.pdbx_description
1 polymer ?
#
loop_
_entity_poly.entity_id
_entity_poly.type
_entity_poly.pdbx_seq_one_letter_code
_entity_poly.pdbx_strand_id
1 'polypeptide(L)'
;MPSGRLPFARLPYGLLPCAVWALTRTALLLCVFHVLTVPGPDVTVDVSVIYRGWYETLLTGTYPLDDITWQYPPGAALAILSPALLPFWEYATAFSVLVLLCDALVCGLLLYAGRRPGMRAAGAWGWIVGVPLLGPTVYARYDLMVTAVAVAALLAGVRRPRVLGVLAAFGALLKGWPALLLVGVRR
;
A
#
# COMPACT_ATOMS: atom_id res chain seq x y z
N MET A 1 -11.62 14.52 43.50
CA MET A 1 -10.58 14.93 42.54
C MET A 1 -11.07 14.66 41.13
N PRO A 2 -11.31 15.67 40.29
CA PRO A 2 -11.68 15.45 38.89
C PRO A 2 -10.42 15.18 38.07
N SER A 3 -10.32 13.98 37.52
CA SER A 3 -9.28 13.58 36.57
C SER A 3 -9.45 14.37 35.26
N GLY A 4 -8.46 15.21 34.96
CA GLY A 4 -8.39 15.98 33.73
C GLY A 4 -8.36 15.05 32.51
N ARG A 5 -9.48 14.98 31.78
CA ARG A 5 -9.48 14.40 30.44
C ARG A 5 -8.78 15.39 29.52
N LEU A 6 -7.67 14.94 28.93
CA LEU A 6 -6.92 15.69 27.92
C LEU A 6 -7.87 16.20 26.82
N PRO A 7 -7.66 17.44 26.31
CA PRO A 7 -8.56 18.11 25.37
C PRO A 7 -8.69 17.43 23.99
N PHE A 8 -7.93 16.38 23.72
CA PHE A 8 -8.02 15.58 22.49
C PHE A 8 -9.28 14.71 22.39
N ALA A 9 -10.10 14.64 23.44
CA ALA A 9 -11.27 13.76 23.52
C ALA A 9 -12.47 14.15 22.62
N ARG A 10 -12.36 15.19 21.78
CA ARG A 10 -13.48 15.69 20.95
C ARG A 10 -13.21 15.79 19.45
N LEU A 11 -12.07 15.32 18.95
CA LEU A 11 -11.95 15.13 17.50
C LEU A 11 -12.74 13.89 17.12
N PRO A 12 -13.74 13.98 16.22
CA PRO A 12 -14.47 12.80 15.79
C PRO A 12 -13.43 11.84 15.22
N TYR A 13 -13.51 10.60 15.66
CA TYR A 13 -12.55 9.52 15.44
C TYR A 13 -12.14 9.29 13.96
N GLY A 14 -12.78 9.97 13.00
CA GLY A 14 -12.40 10.00 11.58
C GLY A 14 -11.63 11.25 11.13
N LEU A 15 -11.90 12.46 11.64
CA LEU A 15 -11.31 13.69 11.08
C LEU A 15 -9.81 13.80 11.36
N LEU A 16 -9.39 13.58 12.62
CA LEU A 16 -7.98 13.69 12.99
C LEU A 16 -7.11 12.63 12.26
N PRO A 17 -7.46 11.34 12.26
CA PRO A 17 -6.68 10.35 11.51
C PRO A 17 -6.60 10.66 10.01
N CYS A 18 -7.70 11.09 9.38
CA CYS A 18 -7.70 11.47 7.97
C CYS A 18 -6.82 12.69 7.70
N ALA A 19 -6.84 13.69 8.57
CA ALA A 19 -5.99 14.88 8.44
C ALA A 19 -4.50 14.53 8.57
N VAL A 20 -4.13 13.70 9.56
CA VAL A 20 -2.73 13.26 9.74
C VAL A 20 -2.29 12.36 8.58
N TRP A 21 -3.15 11.46 8.12
CA TRP A 21 -2.89 10.66 6.91
C TRP A 21 -2.64 11.58 5.71
N ALA A 22 -3.53 12.53 5.44
CA ALA A 22 -3.38 13.45 4.30
C ALA A 22 -2.07 14.26 4.41
N LEU A 23 -1.76 14.81 5.58
CA LEU A 23 -0.53 15.57 5.80
C LEU A 23 0.73 14.73 5.54
N THR A 24 0.78 13.52 6.10
CA THR A 24 1.94 12.62 5.93
C THR A 24 2.09 12.13 4.49
N ARG A 25 1.00 11.86 3.78
CA ARG A 25 1.04 11.42 2.37
C ARG A 25 1.39 12.57 1.44
N THR A 26 0.91 13.77 1.73
CA THR A 26 1.37 14.97 1.01
C THR A 26 2.87 15.15 1.16
N ALA A 27 3.42 15.04 2.37
CA ALA A 27 4.86 15.11 2.59
C ALA A 27 5.63 14.04 1.79
N LEU A 28 5.16 12.78 1.80
CA LEU A 28 5.75 11.72 0.99
C LEU A 28 5.69 12.02 -0.52
N LEU A 29 4.55 12.47 -1.02
CA LEU A 29 4.38 12.81 -2.44
C LEU A 29 5.25 13.99 -2.85
N LEU A 30 5.43 14.99 -1.99
CA LEU A 30 6.38 16.07 -2.24
C LEU A 30 7.81 15.53 -2.40
N CYS A 31 8.17 14.48 -1.65
CA CYS A 31 9.46 13.81 -1.85
C CYS A 31 9.52 12.97 -3.14
N VAL A 32 8.48 12.18 -3.42
CA VAL A 32 8.39 11.32 -4.63
C VAL A 32 8.43 12.16 -5.92
N PHE A 33 7.82 13.35 -5.90
CA PHE A 33 7.85 14.29 -7.03
C PHE A 33 9.05 15.25 -6.99
N HIS A 34 10.04 14.98 -6.13
CA HIS A 34 11.27 15.77 -6.03
C HIS A 34 11.07 17.26 -5.71
N VAL A 35 9.93 17.63 -5.12
CA VAL A 35 9.68 18.97 -4.58
C VAL A 35 10.47 19.17 -3.28
N LEU A 36 10.58 18.11 -2.49
CA LEU A 36 11.44 18.02 -1.32
C LEU A 36 12.47 16.93 -1.53
N THR A 37 13.76 17.26 -1.49
CA THR A 37 14.83 16.27 -1.66
C THR A 37 15.31 15.77 -0.30
N VAL A 38 15.42 14.46 -0.17
CA VAL A 38 15.97 13.80 1.02
C VAL A 38 17.35 13.26 0.66
N PRO A 39 18.39 13.44 1.49
CA PRO A 39 19.71 12.88 1.22
C PRO A 39 19.67 11.35 1.03
N GLY A 40 20.24 10.86 -0.06
CA GLY A 40 20.29 9.43 -0.37
C GLY A 40 20.11 9.13 -1.86
N PRO A 41 20.12 7.84 -2.26
CA PRO A 41 19.85 7.43 -3.62
C PRO A 41 18.38 7.71 -4.00
N ASP A 42 18.16 8.08 -5.26
CA ASP A 42 16.81 8.26 -5.79
C ASP A 42 16.15 6.90 -6.06
N VAL A 43 15.29 6.49 -5.13
CA VAL A 43 14.53 5.25 -5.21
C VAL A 43 13.42 5.30 -6.26
N THR A 44 13.01 6.49 -6.74
CA THR A 44 11.95 6.61 -7.75
C THR A 44 12.40 6.14 -9.14
N VAL A 45 13.71 5.99 -9.35
CA VAL A 45 14.32 5.39 -10.54
C VAL A 45 13.85 3.94 -10.76
N ASP A 46 13.59 3.18 -9.69
CA ASP A 46 12.99 1.84 -9.79
C ASP A 46 11.68 1.89 -10.58
N VAL A 47 10.86 2.93 -10.37
CA VAL A 47 9.55 3.06 -11.04
C VAL A 47 9.72 3.60 -12.46
N SER A 48 10.47 4.70 -12.62
CA SER A 48 10.56 5.40 -13.91
C SER A 48 11.39 4.67 -14.96
N VAL A 49 12.32 3.81 -14.52
CA VAL A 49 13.21 3.04 -15.41
C VAL A 49 12.84 1.56 -15.39
N ILE A 50 12.98 0.89 -14.23
CA ILE A 50 12.86 -0.58 -14.17
C ILE A 50 11.42 -1.01 -14.41
N TYR A 51 10.46 -0.47 -13.64
CA TYR A 51 9.05 -0.88 -13.78
C TYR A 51 8.47 -0.44 -15.11
N ARG A 52 8.89 0.72 -15.64
CA ARG A 52 8.49 1.18 -16.97
C ARG A 52 9.02 0.24 -18.07
N GLY A 53 10.27 -0.21 -17.98
CA GLY A 53 10.83 -1.20 -18.92
C GLY A 53 10.09 -2.54 -18.88
N TRP A 54 9.77 -3.03 -17.68
CA TRP A 54 8.93 -4.23 -17.54
C TRP A 54 7.53 -4.00 -18.11
N TYR A 55 6.93 -2.84 -17.86
CA TYR A 55 5.63 -2.48 -18.41
C TYR A 55 5.63 -2.52 -19.95
N GLU A 56 6.62 -1.90 -20.59
CA GLU A 56 6.76 -1.90 -22.04
C GLU A 56 6.94 -3.33 -22.60
N THR A 57 7.69 -4.18 -21.91
CA THR A 57 7.84 -5.60 -22.28
C THR A 57 6.52 -6.37 -22.11
N LEU A 58 5.82 -6.18 -20.99
CA LEU A 58 4.55 -6.84 -20.71
C LEU A 58 3.46 -6.48 -21.74
N LEU A 59 3.49 -5.26 -22.28
CA LEU A 59 2.58 -4.85 -23.36
C LEU A 59 2.78 -5.66 -24.66
N THR A 60 3.94 -6.27 -24.88
CA THR A 60 4.17 -7.15 -26.03
C THR A 60 3.57 -8.55 -25.83
N GLY A 61 3.00 -8.82 -24.66
CA GLY A 61 2.44 -10.13 -24.29
C GLY A 61 3.48 -11.12 -23.76
N THR A 62 4.70 -10.65 -23.47
CA THR A 62 5.79 -11.46 -22.93
C THR A 62 6.26 -10.93 -21.59
N TYR A 63 6.80 -11.82 -20.74
CA TYR A 63 7.48 -11.39 -19.53
C TYR A 63 8.92 -10.97 -19.87
N PRO A 64 9.56 -10.12 -19.05
CA PRO A 64 10.97 -9.77 -19.21
C PRO A 64 11.88 -10.94 -18.81
N LEU A 65 11.91 -11.99 -19.64
CA LEU A 65 12.54 -13.29 -19.37
C LEU A 65 14.07 -13.19 -19.19
N ASP A 66 14.71 -12.28 -19.91
CA ASP A 66 16.16 -12.07 -19.90
C ASP A 66 16.61 -11.04 -18.86
N ASP A 67 15.68 -10.41 -18.15
CA ASP A 67 15.97 -9.41 -17.13
C ASP A 67 16.08 -10.05 -15.74
N ILE A 68 17.32 -10.14 -15.23
CA ILE A 68 17.61 -10.72 -13.91
C ILE A 68 16.97 -9.94 -12.75
N THR A 69 16.50 -8.71 -12.99
CA THR A 69 15.80 -7.91 -11.97
C THR A 69 14.32 -8.29 -11.84
N TRP A 70 13.75 -9.02 -12.81
CA TRP A 70 12.43 -9.61 -12.70
C TRP A 70 12.48 -10.90 -11.86
N GLN A 71 12.12 -10.81 -10.58
CA GLN A 71 12.16 -11.93 -9.63
C GLN A 71 10.80 -12.20 -9.00
N TYR A 72 9.73 -11.78 -9.68
CA TYR A 72 8.38 -11.78 -9.13
C TYR A 72 7.49 -12.84 -9.79
N PRO A 73 6.49 -13.37 -9.06
CA PRO A 73 5.53 -14.29 -9.66
C PRO A 73 4.69 -13.59 -10.74
N PRO A 74 4.03 -14.34 -11.65
CA PRO A 74 3.33 -13.78 -12.80
C PRO A 74 2.27 -12.71 -12.45
N GLY A 75 1.60 -12.84 -11.30
CA GLY A 75 0.60 -11.86 -10.87
C GLY A 75 1.17 -10.45 -10.64
N ALA A 76 2.47 -10.29 -10.41
CA ALA A 76 3.12 -8.98 -10.32
C ALA A 76 2.90 -8.13 -11.58
N ALA A 77 2.73 -8.76 -12.75
CA ALA A 77 2.38 -8.07 -13.99
C ALA A 77 1.12 -7.21 -13.85
N LEU A 78 0.14 -7.59 -13.02
CA LEU A 78 -1.05 -6.77 -12.79
C LEU A 78 -0.72 -5.41 -12.16
N ALA A 79 0.21 -5.38 -11.19
CA ALA A 79 0.64 -4.15 -10.56
C ALA A 79 1.44 -3.28 -11.55
N ILE A 80 2.33 -3.88 -12.32
CA ILE A 80 3.18 -3.20 -13.30
C ILE A 80 2.37 -2.69 -14.51
N LEU A 81 1.33 -3.41 -14.94
CA LEU A 81 0.43 -2.99 -16.03
C LEU A 81 -0.65 -1.99 -15.60
N SER A 82 -0.99 -1.94 -14.30
CA SER A 82 -2.08 -1.10 -13.80
C SER A 82 -1.98 0.41 -14.15
N PRO A 83 -0.80 1.04 -14.30
CA PRO A 83 -0.70 2.42 -14.77
C PRO A 83 -1.36 2.67 -16.14
N ALA A 84 -1.53 1.66 -16.99
CA ALA A 84 -2.27 1.77 -18.25
C ALA A 84 -3.75 2.14 -18.06
N LEU A 85 -4.30 1.96 -16.86
CA LEU A 85 -5.66 2.40 -16.51
C LEU A 85 -5.78 3.94 -16.42
N LEU A 86 -4.65 4.65 -16.36
CA LEU A 86 -4.57 6.10 -16.26
C LEU A 86 -3.73 6.68 -17.43
N PRO A 87 -4.14 6.47 -18.69
CA PRO A 87 -3.30 6.77 -19.88
C PRO A 87 -3.04 8.26 -20.11
N PHE A 88 -3.70 9.13 -19.33
CA PHE A 88 -3.55 10.57 -19.38
C PHE A 88 -2.40 11.09 -18.49
N TRP A 89 -1.70 10.19 -17.79
CA TRP A 89 -0.52 10.51 -16.98
C TRP A 89 0.73 9.77 -17.45
N GLU A 90 1.91 10.36 -17.21
CA GLU A 90 3.20 9.66 -17.26
C GLU A 90 3.19 8.42 -16.34
N TYR A 91 3.87 7.36 -16.76
CA TYR A 91 3.86 6.05 -16.07
C TYR A 91 4.16 6.15 -14.57
N ALA A 92 5.21 6.86 -14.19
CA ALA A 92 5.61 7.01 -12.79
C ALA A 92 4.56 7.76 -11.94
N THR A 93 3.90 8.75 -12.54
CA THR A 93 2.84 9.52 -11.88
C THR A 93 1.58 8.67 -11.73
N ALA A 94 1.16 7.97 -12.79
CA ALA A 94 0.05 7.03 -12.76
C ALA A 94 0.28 5.94 -11.69
N PHE A 95 1.49 5.38 -11.64
CA PHE A 95 1.88 4.41 -10.61
C PHE A 95 1.76 5.00 -9.19
N SER A 96 2.32 6.19 -8.95
CA SER A 96 2.25 6.85 -7.63
C SER A 96 0.81 7.14 -7.20
N VAL A 97 -0.07 7.51 -8.14
CA VAL A 97 -1.51 7.70 -7.88
C VAL A 97 -2.17 6.37 -7.49
N LEU A 98 -1.87 5.28 -8.19
CA LEU A 98 -2.42 3.96 -7.85
C LEU A 98 -1.93 3.47 -6.48
N VAL A 99 -0.67 3.70 -6.15
CA VAL A 99 -0.13 3.44 -4.80
C VAL A 99 -0.86 4.26 -3.74
N LEU A 100 -1.09 5.56 -3.98
CA LEU A 100 -1.86 6.43 -3.08
C LEU A 100 -3.29 5.93 -2.87
N LEU A 101 -3.95 5.45 -3.93
CA LEU A 101 -5.30 4.87 -3.84
C LEU A 101 -5.30 3.58 -3.00
N CYS A 102 -4.32 2.71 -3.18
CA CYS A 102 -4.14 1.53 -2.33
C CYS A 102 -3.84 1.90 -0.87
N ASP A 103 -3.02 2.92 -0.61
CA ASP A 103 -2.77 3.45 0.73
C ASP A 103 -4.07 3.94 1.38
N ALA A 104 -4.83 4.76 0.65
CA ALA A 104 -6.09 5.31 1.10
C ALA A 104 -7.10 4.19 1.41
N LEU A 105 -7.15 3.15 0.57
CA LEU A 105 -7.98 1.96 0.79
C LEU A 105 -7.58 1.25 2.10
N VAL A 106 -6.29 0.99 2.32
CA VAL A 106 -5.80 0.36 3.55
C VAL A 106 -6.17 1.20 4.77
N CYS A 107 -5.88 2.50 4.73
CA CYS A 107 -6.22 3.42 5.80
C CYS A 107 -7.73 3.40 6.10
N GLY A 108 -8.57 3.47 5.06
CA GLY A 108 -10.02 3.41 5.16
C GLY A 108 -10.52 2.08 5.76
N LEU A 109 -9.97 0.95 5.33
CA LEU A 109 -10.28 -0.37 5.86
C LEU A 109 -9.93 -0.50 7.36
N LEU A 110 -8.75 0.00 7.75
CA LEU A 110 -8.30 -0.02 9.15
C LEU A 110 -9.13 0.90 10.04
N LEU A 111 -9.46 2.12 9.57
CA LEU A 111 -10.35 3.04 10.28
C LEU A 111 -11.75 2.44 10.43
N TYR A 112 -12.29 1.83 9.37
CA TYR A 112 -13.58 1.15 9.42
C TYR A 112 -13.58 -0.02 10.39
N ALA A 113 -12.53 -0.86 10.38
CA ALA A 113 -12.39 -1.98 11.31
C ALA A 113 -12.26 -1.51 12.77
N GLY A 114 -11.52 -0.43 13.01
CA GLY A 114 -11.31 0.15 14.34
C GLY A 114 -12.57 0.73 15.00
N ARG A 115 -13.66 0.94 14.24
CA ARG A 115 -14.97 1.37 14.77
C ARG A 115 -15.82 0.21 15.30
N ARG A 116 -15.45 -1.04 15.02
CA ARG A 116 -16.23 -2.22 15.42
C ARG A 116 -16.02 -2.54 16.90
N PRO A 117 -17.05 -2.98 17.64
CA PRO A 117 -16.90 -3.40 19.04
C PRO A 117 -15.80 -4.45 19.20
N GLY A 118 -14.91 -4.25 20.17
CA GLY A 118 -13.78 -5.16 20.46
C GLY A 118 -12.53 -4.96 19.60
N MET A 119 -12.57 -4.11 18.57
CA MET A 119 -11.40 -3.76 17.76
C MET A 119 -10.71 -2.50 18.29
N ARG A 120 -9.38 -2.41 18.12
CA ARG A 120 -8.58 -1.25 18.54
C ARG A 120 -8.23 -0.36 17.34
N ALA A 121 -8.28 0.95 17.56
CA ALA A 121 -7.84 1.96 16.60
C ALA A 121 -6.33 1.97 16.33
N ALA A 122 -5.56 1.24 17.15
CA ALA A 122 -4.10 1.19 17.09
C ALA A 122 -3.59 0.76 15.70
N GLY A 123 -4.31 -0.12 14.99
CA GLY A 123 -3.92 -0.52 13.64
C GLY A 123 -3.90 0.63 12.63
N ALA A 124 -4.91 1.51 12.68
CA ALA A 124 -4.97 2.68 11.81
C ALA A 124 -3.85 3.68 12.13
N TRP A 125 -3.57 3.94 13.41
CA TRP A 125 -2.47 4.81 13.80
C TRP A 125 -1.10 4.23 13.46
N GLY A 126 -0.91 2.92 13.63
CA GLY A 126 0.29 2.21 13.20
C GLY A 126 0.52 2.35 11.69
N TRP A 127 -0.54 2.33 10.88
CA TRP A 127 -0.44 2.58 9.43
C TRP A 127 -0.15 4.04 9.09
N ILE A 128 -0.85 4.97 9.74
CA ILE A 128 -0.70 6.41 9.49
C ILE A 128 0.72 6.87 9.81
N VAL A 129 1.28 6.41 10.94
CA VAL A 129 2.64 6.76 11.38
C VAL A 129 3.70 5.88 10.72
N GLY A 130 3.46 4.57 10.59
CA GLY A 130 4.46 3.62 10.12
C GLY A 130 4.84 3.77 8.66
N VAL A 131 3.85 4.01 7.77
CA VAL A 131 4.10 4.17 6.32
C VAL A 131 5.08 5.31 6.02
N PRO A 132 4.89 6.56 6.51
CA PRO A 132 5.83 7.64 6.22
C PRO A 132 7.22 7.45 6.82
N LEU A 133 7.38 6.64 7.87
CA LEU A 133 8.70 6.32 8.42
C LEU A 133 9.56 5.48 7.47
N LEU A 134 8.96 4.83 6.47
CA LEU A 134 9.68 4.11 5.41
C LEU A 134 10.22 5.05 4.32
N GLY A 135 9.87 6.34 4.37
CA GLY A 135 10.31 7.34 3.41
C GLY A 135 9.73 7.15 1.99
N PRO A 136 10.30 7.83 0.98
CA PRO A 136 9.79 7.80 -0.40
C PRO A 136 9.78 6.40 -1.03
N THR A 137 10.63 5.50 -0.53
CA THR A 137 10.72 4.09 -0.96
C THR A 137 9.37 3.40 -0.91
N VAL A 138 8.52 3.76 0.05
CA VAL A 138 7.20 3.14 0.24
C VAL A 138 6.25 3.42 -0.93
N TYR A 139 6.47 4.50 -1.68
CA TYR A 139 5.76 4.86 -2.91
C TYR A 139 6.51 4.47 -4.18
N ALA A 140 7.80 4.15 -4.07
CA ALA A 140 8.63 3.63 -5.16
C ALA A 140 8.59 2.08 -5.26
N ARG A 141 7.74 1.41 -4.49
CA ARG A 141 7.53 -0.04 -4.56
C ARG A 141 6.05 -0.36 -4.71
N TYR A 142 5.75 -1.39 -5.50
CA TYR A 142 4.36 -1.86 -5.64
C TYR A 142 3.87 -2.63 -4.40
N ASP A 143 4.72 -2.82 -3.39
CA ASP A 143 4.40 -3.48 -2.11
C ASP A 143 3.15 -2.94 -1.43
N LEU A 144 2.85 -1.64 -1.59
CA LEU A 144 1.63 -1.08 -1.01
C LEU A 144 0.35 -1.62 -1.65
N MET A 145 0.38 -1.88 -2.96
CA MET A 145 -0.72 -2.52 -3.69
C MET A 145 -0.93 -3.95 -3.19
N VAL A 146 0.17 -4.69 -2.97
CA VAL A 146 0.14 -6.04 -2.38
C VAL A 146 -0.38 -5.99 -0.94
N THR A 147 0.04 -4.98 -0.17
CA THR A 147 -0.39 -4.79 1.22
C THR A 147 -1.88 -4.50 1.30
N ALA A 148 -2.46 -3.78 0.33
CA ALA A 148 -3.90 -3.57 0.26
C ALA A 148 -4.66 -4.90 0.13
N VAL A 149 -4.19 -5.82 -0.70
CA VAL A 149 -4.75 -7.18 -0.80
C VAL A 149 -4.60 -7.93 0.52
N ALA A 150 -3.42 -7.88 1.14
CA ALA A 150 -3.14 -8.55 2.40
C ALA A 150 -4.03 -8.06 3.56
N VAL A 151 -4.19 -6.73 3.71
CA VAL A 151 -5.07 -6.14 4.73
C VAL A 151 -6.52 -6.50 4.48
N ALA A 152 -6.98 -6.45 3.22
CA ALA A 152 -8.31 -6.91 2.85
C ALA A 152 -8.52 -8.39 3.20
N ALA A 153 -7.52 -9.25 2.94
CA ALA A 153 -7.55 -10.67 3.27
C ALA A 153 -7.73 -10.91 4.77
N LEU A 154 -6.93 -10.24 5.60
CA LEU A 154 -7.01 -10.35 7.05
C LEU A 154 -8.35 -9.88 7.60
N LEU A 155 -8.84 -8.72 7.15
CA LEU A 155 -10.08 -8.13 7.67
C LEU A 155 -11.33 -8.89 7.20
N ALA A 156 -11.35 -9.39 5.96
CA ALA A 156 -12.43 -10.24 5.46
C ALA A 156 -12.38 -11.65 6.07
N GLY A 157 -11.16 -12.15 6.31
CA GLY A 157 -10.86 -13.48 6.83
C GLY A 157 -11.48 -13.80 8.18
N VAL A 158 -11.61 -12.79 9.05
CA VAL A 158 -12.18 -12.95 10.41
C VAL A 158 -13.54 -13.67 10.40
N ARG A 159 -14.37 -13.45 9.37
CA ARG A 159 -15.69 -14.09 9.24
C ARG A 159 -15.77 -15.08 8.08
N ARG A 160 -14.79 -15.10 7.19
CA ARG A 160 -14.82 -15.84 5.93
C ARG A 160 -13.43 -16.42 5.63
N PRO A 161 -13.05 -17.56 6.22
CA PRO A 161 -11.72 -18.14 6.04
C PRO A 161 -11.42 -18.48 4.57
N ARG A 162 -12.44 -18.82 3.77
CA ARG A 162 -12.29 -19.03 2.31
C ARG A 162 -11.84 -17.77 1.58
N VAL A 163 -12.38 -16.60 1.94
CA VAL A 163 -12.01 -15.31 1.32
C VAL A 163 -10.57 -14.96 1.65
N LEU A 164 -10.15 -15.19 2.89
CA LEU A 164 -8.74 -15.07 3.29
C LEU A 164 -7.85 -15.97 2.45
N GLY A 165 -8.20 -17.25 2.28
CA GLY A 165 -7.41 -18.18 1.48
C GLY A 165 -7.26 -17.73 0.02
N VAL A 166 -8.36 -17.30 -0.60
CA VAL A 166 -8.35 -16.78 -1.99
C VAL A 166 -7.49 -15.52 -2.10
N LEU A 167 -7.65 -14.55 -1.20
CA LEU A 167 -6.89 -13.30 -1.25
C LEU A 167 -5.42 -13.50 -0.87
N ALA A 168 -5.10 -14.43 0.03
CA ALA A 168 -3.72 -14.79 0.35
C ALA A 168 -3.04 -15.49 -0.84
N ALA A 169 -3.74 -16.40 -1.52
CA ALA A 169 -3.23 -17.03 -2.74
C ALA A 169 -3.06 -16.02 -3.88
N PHE A 170 -4.04 -15.14 -4.10
CA PHE A 170 -3.93 -14.05 -5.07
C PHE A 170 -2.76 -13.11 -4.72
N GLY A 171 -2.64 -12.70 -3.46
CA GLY A 171 -1.52 -11.91 -2.96
C GLY A 171 -0.17 -12.61 -3.16
N ALA A 172 -0.10 -13.92 -2.95
CA ALA A 172 1.09 -14.73 -3.19
C ALA A 172 1.52 -14.75 -4.68
N LEU A 173 0.55 -14.65 -5.60
CA LEU A 173 0.83 -14.47 -7.04
C LEU A 173 1.31 -13.05 -7.37
N LEU A 174 0.93 -12.04 -6.59
CA LEU A 174 1.46 -10.67 -6.76
C LEU A 174 2.89 -10.57 -6.21
N LYS A 175 3.16 -11.18 -5.06
CA LYS A 175 4.46 -11.20 -4.38
C LYS A 175 4.48 -12.36 -3.40
N GLY A 176 5.63 -12.97 -3.08
CA GLY A 176 5.61 -14.20 -2.25
C GLY A 176 5.10 -14.03 -0.81
N TRP A 177 5.29 -12.86 -0.18
CA TRP A 177 5.09 -12.70 1.27
C TRP A 177 3.64 -12.82 1.79
N PRO A 178 2.55 -12.49 1.06
CA PRO A 178 1.18 -12.66 1.56
C PRO A 178 0.79 -14.11 1.85
N ALA A 179 1.54 -15.11 1.37
CA ALA A 179 1.35 -16.50 1.79
C ALA A 179 1.53 -16.67 3.31
N LEU A 180 2.37 -15.83 3.94
CA LEU A 180 2.63 -15.86 5.39
C LEU A 180 1.40 -15.49 6.24
N LEU A 181 0.41 -14.80 5.65
CA LEU A 181 -0.85 -14.49 6.35
C LEU A 181 -1.56 -15.76 6.85
N LEU A 182 -1.39 -16.87 6.15
CA LEU A 182 -2.00 -18.16 6.49
C LEU A 182 -1.40 -18.77 7.77
N VAL A 183 -0.18 -18.40 8.15
CA VAL A 183 0.49 -18.91 9.36
C VAL A 183 -0.13 -18.31 10.63
N GLY A 184 -0.53 -17.04 10.57
CA GLY A 184 -1.07 -16.31 11.72
C GLY A 184 -2.54 -16.62 12.05
N VAL A 185 -3.21 -17.45 11.25
CA VAL A 185 -4.64 -17.73 11.39
C VAL A 185 -4.80 -19.00 12.23
N ARG A 186 -5.38 -18.84 13.42
CA ARG A 186 -5.73 -19.99 14.27
C ARG A 186 -6.76 -20.85 13.53
N ARG A 187 -6.49 -22.17 13.50
CA ARG A 187 -7.38 -23.17 12.93
C ARG A 187 -8.70 -23.26 13.70
#